data_AF-A0A415KTA5-F1
#
_entry.id   AF-A0A415KTA5-F1
#
_cell.length_a   1.000
_cell.length_b   1.000
_cell.length_c   1.000
_cell.angle_alpha   90.00
_cell.angle_beta   90.00
_cell.angle_gamma   90.00
#
_symmetry.space_group_name_H-M   'P 1'
#
loop_
_entity.id
_entity.type
_entity.pdbx_description
1 polymer ?
#
loop_
_entity_poly.entity_id
_entity_poly.type
_entity_poly.pdbx_seq_one_letter_code
_entity_poly.pdbx_strand_id
1 'polypeptide(L)' 'MENLKFNVGDNVKIVSNDLQPAMVGKIGRVKKVYPSFSEDSDNNVQPSYFYRVEVGGAVLKGVATNNDLEKA' A
#
# COMPACT_ATOMS: atom_id res chain seq x y z
N MET A 1 15.53 -1.98 1.03
CA MET A 1 14.94 -3.28 0.69
C MET A 1 13.50 -3.26 1.16
N GLU A 2 12.53 -3.41 0.26
CA GLU A 2 11.13 -3.50 0.66
C GLU A 2 10.59 -4.90 0.36
N ASN A 3 10.30 -5.64 1.43
CA ASN A 3 9.55 -6.89 1.33
C ASN A 3 8.05 -6.58 1.24
N LEU A 4 7.27 -7.57 0.80
CA LEU A 4 5.84 -7.55 0.97
C LEU A 4 5.51 -7.40 2.47
N LYS A 5 4.91 -6.27 2.86
CA LYS A 5 4.53 -6.02 4.26
C LYS A 5 3.10 -6.45 4.58
N PHE A 6 2.19 -6.39 3.59
CA PHE A 6 0.76 -6.62 3.81
C PHE A 6 0.18 -7.53 2.72
N ASN A 7 -0.75 -8.39 3.10
CA ASN A 7 -1.46 -9.30 2.21
C ASN A 7 -2.87 -8.79 1.92
N VAL A 8 -3.48 -9.31 0.84
CA VAL A 8 -4.90 -9.10 0.59
C VAL A 8 -5.71 -9.61 1.77
N GLY A 9 -6.61 -8.78 2.27
CA GLY A 9 -7.45 -9.07 3.43
C GLY A 9 -6.95 -8.46 4.73
N ASP A 10 -5.68 -8.04 4.81
CA ASP A 10 -5.11 -7.40 6.00
C ASP A 10 -5.78 -6.06 6.29
N ASN A 11 -5.95 -5.75 7.58
CA ASN A 11 -6.34 -4.43 8.04
C ASN A 11 -5.08 -3.58 8.27
N VAL A 12 -5.11 -2.35 7.77
CA VAL A 12 -4.00 -1.41 7.81
C VAL A 12 -4.49 -0.03 8.22
N LYS A 13 -3.67 0.69 8.98
CA LYS A 13 -3.87 2.10 9.29
C LYS A 13 -3.18 2.95 8.22
N ILE A 14 -3.89 3.93 7.69
CA ILE A 14 -3.30 4.89 6.75
C ILE A 14 -2.52 5.94 7.54
N VAL A 15 -1.23 6.12 7.24
CA VAL A 15 -0.38 7.11 7.93
C VAL A 15 0.01 8.29 7.04
N SER A 16 -0.02 8.12 5.71
CA SER A 16 0.10 9.22 4.75
C SER A 16 -0.80 9.00 3.54
N ASN A 17 -1.38 10.09 3.03
CA ASN A 17 -2.10 10.12 1.75
C ASN A 17 -2.34 11.57 1.31
N ASP A 18 -1.53 12.07 0.38
CA ASP A 18 -1.63 13.48 -0.07
C ASP A 18 -2.89 13.75 -0.90
N LEU A 19 -3.39 12.74 -1.63
CA LEU A 19 -4.58 12.87 -2.47
C LEU A 19 -5.87 12.92 -1.65
N GLN A 20 -5.87 12.30 -0.47
CA GLN A 20 -7.00 12.21 0.44
C GLN A 20 -6.54 12.32 1.91
N PRO A 21 -6.10 13.50 2.37
CA PRO A 21 -5.57 13.66 3.73
C PRO A 21 -6.56 13.26 4.83
N ALA A 22 -7.86 13.39 4.58
CA ALA A 22 -8.93 12.97 5.49
C ALA A 22 -9.03 11.45 5.72
N MET A 23 -8.25 10.63 4.99
CA MET A 23 -8.15 9.19 5.21
C MET A 23 -7.00 8.83 6.16
N VAL A 24 -6.06 9.74 6.43
CA VAL A 24 -4.99 9.51 7.39
C VAL A 24 -5.57 9.28 8.78
N GLY A 25 -5.06 8.25 9.47
CA GLY A 25 -5.53 7.78 10.77
C GLY A 25 -6.67 6.76 10.70
N LYS A 26 -7.33 6.57 9.55
CA LYS A 26 -8.40 5.57 9.40
C LYS A 26 -7.85 4.18 9.16
N ILE A 27 -8.63 3.18 9.55
CA ILE A 27 -8.36 1.77 9.26
C ILE A 27 -9.02 1.40 7.93
N GLY A 28 -8.24 0.80 7.04
CA GLY A 28 -8.70 0.22 5.79
C GLY A 28 -8.32 -1.25 5.66
N ARG A 29 -8.82 -1.89 4.61
CA ARG A 29 -8.53 -3.28 4.27
C ARG A 29 -7.83 -3.35 2.92
N VAL A 30 -6.74 -4.12 2.84
CA VAL A 30 -6.03 -4.36 1.59
C VAL A 30 -6.89 -5.23 0.67
N LYS A 31 -7.22 -4.70 -0.51
CA LYS A 31 -8.04 -5.38 -1.53
C LYS A 31 -7.19 -6.04 -2.61
N LYS A 32 -6.08 -5.39 -2.99
CA LYS A 32 -5.14 -5.90 -4.01
C LYS A 32 -3.72 -5.47 -3.68
N VAL A 33 -2.77 -6.32 -4.07
CA VAL A 33 -1.33 -6.08 -3.97
C VAL A 33 -0.76 -6.20 -5.37
N TYR A 34 0.09 -5.24 -5.75
CA TYR A 34 0.79 -5.22 -7.03
C TYR A 34 2.29 -5.19 -6.78
N PRO A 35 3.05 -6.18 -7.27
CA PRO A 35 4.50 -6.05 -7.35
C PRO A 35 4.86 -5.07 -8.46
N SER A 36 5.86 -4.23 -8.19
CA SER A 36 6.48 -3.31 -9.13
C SER A 36 7.87 -3.84 -9.45
N PHE A 37 8.09 -4.16 -10.71
CA PHE A 37 9.40 -4.59 -11.22
C PHE A 37 10.03 -3.42 -11.95
N SER A 38 11.23 -3.02 -11.56
CA SER A 38 12.03 -2.07 -12.33
C SER A 38 12.72 -2.78 -13.49
N GLU A 39 12.70 -2.19 -14.69
CA GLU A 39 13.33 -2.76 -15.89
C GLU A 39 14.87 -2.81 -15.81
N ASP A 40 15.50 -2.07 -14.89
CA ASP A 40 16.93 -2.16 -14.53
C ASP A 40 17.21 -3.49 -13.78
N SER A 41 17.09 -4.57 -14.52
CA SER A 41 17.14 -5.96 -14.04
C SER A 41 18.57 -6.48 -13.93
N ASP A 42 19.57 -5.60 -13.82
CA ASP A 42 20.99 -5.98 -13.72
C ASP A 42 21.52 -6.01 -12.28
N ASN A 43 20.72 -5.65 -11.26
CA ASN A 43 21.22 -5.52 -9.89
C ASN A 43 20.23 -5.90 -8.79
N ASN A 44 19.83 -7.17 -8.62
CA ASN A 44 19.21 -7.67 -7.37
C ASN A 44 18.08 -6.78 -6.78
N VAL A 45 17.37 -6.02 -7.61
CA VAL A 45 16.38 -5.04 -7.16
C VAL A 45 15.11 -5.81 -6.87
N GLN A 46 14.89 -6.10 -5.59
CA GLN A 46 13.65 -6.72 -5.14
C GLN A 46 12.46 -5.81 -5.48
N PRO A 47 11.30 -6.40 -5.83
CA PRO A 47 10.14 -5.62 -6.26
C PRO A 47 9.62 -4.72 -5.13
N SER A 48 9.26 -3.48 -5.45
CA SER A 48 8.43 -2.66 -4.57
C SER A 48 6.98 -3.13 -4.62
N TYR A 49 6.19 -2.88 -3.57
CA TYR A 49 4.79 -3.31 -3.51
C TYR A 49 3.85 -2.13 -3.37
N PHE A 50 2.80 -2.14 -4.19
CA PHE A 50 1.71 -1.18 -4.14
C PHE A 50 0.41 -1.84 -3.67
N TYR A 51 -0.36 -1.12 -2.87
CA TYR A 51 -1.55 -1.62 -2.20
C TYR A 51 -2.78 -0.81 -2.63
N ARG A 52 -3.84 -1.52 -3.01
CA ARG A 52 -5.19 -0.93 -3.07
C ARG A 52 -5.89 -1.18 -1.76
N VAL A 53 -6.27 -0.09 -1.08
CA VAL A 53 -6.90 -0.13 0.24
C VAL A 53 -8.32 0.42 0.16
N GLU A 54 -9.25 -0.24 0.84
CA GLU A 54 -10.64 0.20 1.00
C GLU A 54 -10.87 0.65 2.45
N VAL A 55 -11.43 1.83 2.63
CA VAL A 55 -11.78 2.42 3.94
C VAL A 55 -13.29 2.67 3.95
N GLY A 56 -14.01 1.98 4.84
CA GLY A 56 -15.45 2.20 5.00
C GLY A 56 -16.26 2.06 3.71
N GLY A 57 -15.88 1.11 2.83
CA GLY A 57 -16.54 0.88 1.54
C GLY A 57 -16.05 1.75 0.38
N ALA A 58 -15.15 2.71 0.62
CA ALA A 58 -14.54 3.52 -0.43
C ALA A 58 -13.07 3.14 -0.66
N VAL A 59 -12.68 2.90 -1.91
CA VAL A 59 -11.29 2.63 -2.29
C VAL A 59 -10.50 3.94 -2.34
N LEU A 60 -9.28 3.93 -1.79
CA LEU A 60 -8.38 5.07 -1.90
C LEU A 60 -8.09 5.42 -3.37
N LYS A 61 -8.00 6.72 -3.65
CA LYS A 61 -7.49 7.25 -4.91
C LYS A 61 -6.01 6.90 -5.01
N GLY A 62 -5.60 6.41 -6.18
CA GLY A 62 -4.23 5.92 -6.39
C GLY A 62 -3.96 4.58 -5.72
N VAL A 63 -2.68 4.35 -5.42
CA VAL A 63 -2.17 3.18 -4.69
C VAL A 63 -1.33 3.66 -3.52
N ALA A 64 -1.31 2.88 -2.44
CA ALA A 64 -0.46 3.12 -1.28
C ALA A 64 0.84 2.31 -1.41
N THR A 65 1.92 2.81 -0.85
CA THR A 65 3.20 2.10 -0.70
C THR A 65 3.34 1.52 0.70
N ASN A 66 4.44 0.83 0.96
CA ASN A 66 4.81 0.32 2.27
C ASN A 66 5.01 1.40 3.36
N ASN A 67 5.18 2.67 2.95
CA ASN A 67 5.41 3.79 3.87
C ASN A 67 4.11 4.54 4.18
N ASP A 68 3.07 4.33 3.38
CA ASP A 68 1.76 4.96 3.59
C ASP A 68 0.88 4.21 4.59
N LEU A 69 1.30 3.01 5.01
CA LEU A 69 0.50 2.06 5.77
C LEU A 69 1.25 1.50 6.98
N GLU A 70 0.52 1.32 8.07
CA GLU A 70 0.95 0.56 9.26
C GLU A 70 0.00 -0.60 9.52
N LYS A 71 0.47 -1.62 10.25
CA LYS A 71 -0.39 -2.71 10.71
C LYS A 71 -1.40 -2.17 11.73
N ALA A 72 -2.68 -2.48 11.51
CA ALA A 72 -3.78 -2.10 12.40
C ALA A 72 -4.00 -3.12 13.52
#